data_AF-A0A6N7HA48-F1
#
_entry.id   AF-A0A6N7HA48-F1
#
_cell.length_a   1.000
_cell.length_b   1.000
_cell.length_c   1.000
_cell.angle_alpha   90.00
_cell.angle_beta   90.00
_cell.angle_gamma   90.00
#
_symmetry.space_group_name_H-M   'P 1'
#
loop_
_entity.id
_entity.type
_entity.pdbx_description
1 polymer ?
#
loop_
_entity_poly.entity_id
_entity_poly.type
_entity_poly.pdbx_seq_one_letter_code
_entity_poly.pdbx_strand_id
1 'polypeptide(L)'
;MRAWLVAAAAAYAAVGATFTSHSIPALVAVLIPGVAALVAVAVLPRPREETGHRVGARHRAWLVWAVCFGGWELTALFLGELSFSLLLDPVLEIYPLRLAGWGLWLSAGWLLVRR
;
A
#
# COMPACT_ATOMS: atom_id res chain seq x y z
N MET A 1 2.80 -13.36 -15.65
CA MET A 1 3.17 -13.39 -14.21
C MET A 1 3.39 -14.84 -13.84
N ARG A 2 4.51 -15.23 -13.22
CA ARG A 2 4.75 -16.64 -12.90
C ARG A 2 3.74 -17.10 -11.84
N ALA A 3 3.12 -18.27 -12.01
CA ALA A 3 2.03 -18.74 -11.14
C ALA A 3 2.40 -18.79 -9.65
N TRP A 4 3.67 -19.09 -9.34
CA TRP A 4 4.18 -19.10 -7.97
C TRP A 4 4.18 -17.71 -7.30
N LEU A 5 4.34 -16.62 -8.05
CA LEU A 5 4.26 -15.25 -7.52
C LEU A 5 2.84 -14.90 -7.11
N VAL A 6 1.86 -15.33 -7.91
CA VAL A 6 0.43 -15.17 -7.60
C VAL A 6 0.09 -15.95 -6.34
N ALA A 7 0.55 -17.21 -6.25
CA ALA A 7 0.34 -18.04 -5.08
C ALA A 7 0.99 -17.45 -3.82
N ALA A 8 2.22 -16.94 -3.93
CA ALA A 8 2.91 -16.27 -2.83
C ALA A 8 2.18 -15.00 -2.37
N ALA A 9 1.72 -14.17 -3.30
CA ALA A 9 0.93 -12.97 -3.00
C ALA A 9 -0.42 -13.33 -2.32
N ALA A 10 -1.10 -14.38 -2.80
CA ALA A 10 -2.35 -14.84 -2.21
C ALA A 10 -2.14 -15.43 -0.80
N ALA A 11 -1.10 -16.24 -0.61
CA ALA A 11 -0.75 -16.80 0.70
C ALA A 11 -0.39 -15.67 1.68
N TYR A 12 0.39 -14.69 1.23
CA TYR A 12 0.74 -13.52 2.02
C TYR A 12 -0.48 -12.67 2.40
N ALA A 13 -1.40 -12.43 1.45
CA ALA A 13 -2.66 -11.76 1.71
C ALA A 13 -3.54 -12.52 2.72
N ALA A 14 -3.59 -13.85 2.62
CA ALA A 14 -4.33 -14.68 3.56
C ALA A 14 -3.75 -14.61 4.98
N VAL A 15 -2.41 -14.68 5.12
CA VAL A 15 -1.74 -14.49 6.41
C VAL A 15 -1.97 -13.07 6.94
N GLY A 16 -1.82 -12.06 6.10
CA GLY A 16 -2.08 -10.66 6.47
C GLY A 16 -3.51 -10.41 6.92
N ALA A 17 -4.49 -11.12 6.35
CA ALA A 17 -5.89 -11.03 6.74
C ALA A 17 -6.20 -11.68 8.11
N THR A 18 -5.28 -12.44 8.70
CA THR A 18 -5.47 -12.98 10.05
C THR A 18 -5.19 -11.96 11.16
N PHE A 19 -4.42 -10.91 10.87
CA PHE A 19 -4.10 -9.89 11.86
C PHE A 19 -5.28 -8.94 12.08
N THR A 20 -5.47 -8.52 13.33
CA THR A 20 -6.44 -7.47 13.69
C THR A 20 -6.03 -6.13 13.08
N SER A 21 -7.03 -5.35 12.65
CA SER A 21 -6.84 -3.98 12.19
C SER A 21 -6.12 -3.15 13.26
N HIS A 22 -5.24 -2.23 12.84
CA HIS A 22 -4.50 -1.33 13.74
C HIS A 22 -3.60 -2.03 14.78
N SER A 23 -3.25 -3.29 14.58
CA SER A 23 -2.37 -4.04 15.49
C SER A 23 -0.88 -3.91 15.10
N ILE A 24 0.00 -3.98 16.09
CA ILE A 24 1.46 -4.04 15.88
C ILE A 24 1.87 -5.13 14.86
N PRO A 25 1.38 -6.39 14.93
CA PRO A 25 1.76 -7.41 13.95
C PRO A 25 1.29 -7.08 12.52
N ALA A 26 0.11 -6.48 12.35
CA ALA A 26 -0.34 -6.02 11.03
C ALA A 26 0.59 -4.92 10.48
N LEU A 27 0.99 -3.99 11.35
CA LEU A 27 1.91 -2.89 11.00
C LEU A 27 3.27 -3.44 10.58
N VAL A 28 3.85 -4.37 11.36
CA VAL A 28 5.13 -5.02 11.04
C VAL A 28 5.06 -5.78 9.71
N ALA A 29 3.97 -6.53 9.49
CA ALA A 29 3.76 -7.25 8.24
C ALA A 29 3.76 -6.31 7.03
N VAL A 30 3.13 -5.14 7.10
CA VAL A 30 3.13 -4.17 6.00
C VAL A 30 4.45 -3.40 5.88
N LEU A 31 5.03 -2.97 7.00
CA LEU A 31 6.18 -2.06 7.00
C LEU A 31 7.45 -2.74 6.50
N ILE A 32 7.71 -3.99 6.91
CA ILE A 32 8.95 -4.69 6.53
C ILE A 32 9.09 -4.82 5.01
N PRO A 33 8.11 -5.37 4.27
CA PRO A 33 8.18 -5.45 2.81
C PRO A 33 8.19 -4.08 2.14
N GLY A 34 7.43 -3.11 2.68
CA GLY A 34 7.40 -1.74 2.16
C GLY A 34 8.77 -1.05 2.25
N VAL A 35 9.41 -1.11 3.41
CA VAL A 35 10.76 -0.58 3.63
C VAL A 35 11.78 -1.35 2.81
N ALA A 36 11.71 -2.68 2.76
CA ALA A 36 12.61 -3.49 1.95
C ALA A 36 12.52 -3.12 0.46
N ALA A 37 11.30 -2.91 -0.06
CA ALA A 37 11.09 -2.45 -1.43
C ALA A 37 11.65 -1.04 -1.65
N LEU A 38 11.43 -0.11 -0.71
CA LEU A 38 11.94 1.26 -0.79
C LEU A 38 13.48 1.29 -0.79
N VAL A 39 14.11 0.52 0.09
CA VAL A 39 15.57 0.36 0.16
C VAL A 39 16.09 -0.29 -1.11
N ALA A 40 15.45 -1.34 -1.62
CA ALA A 40 15.83 -1.97 -2.88
C ALA A 40 15.80 -0.97 -4.03
N VAL A 41 14.76 -0.14 -4.13
CA VAL A 41 14.66 0.91 -5.16
C VAL A 41 15.72 2.01 -4.99
N ALA A 42 16.10 2.34 -3.76
CA ALA A 42 17.09 3.38 -3.48
C ALA A 42 18.54 2.92 -3.68
N VAL A 43 18.83 1.64 -3.41
CA VAL A 43 20.20 1.10 -3.37
C VAL A 43 20.55 0.31 -4.63
N LEU A 44 19.59 -0.38 -5.26
CA LEU A 44 19.90 -1.19 -6.43
C LEU A 44 20.18 -0.29 -7.65
N PRO A 45 21.30 -0.51 -8.36
CA PRO A 45 21.61 0.22 -9.58
C PRO A 45 20.48 0.00 -10.59
N ARG A 46 19.76 1.07 -10.94
CA ARG A 46 18.78 1.00 -12.02
C ARG A 46 19.52 0.75 -13.34
N PRO A 47 19.04 -0.17 -14.19
CA PRO A 47 19.45 -0.18 -15.60
C PRO A 47 19.28 1.25 -16.13
N ARG A 48 20.28 1.78 -16.84
CA ARG A 48 20.17 3.08 -17.50
C ARG A 48 19.04 2.99 -18.54
N GLU A 49 17.82 3.32 -18.13
CA GLU A 49 16.74 3.58 -19.07
C GLU A 49 16.95 4.99 -19.63
N GLU A 50 17.35 5.02 -20.90
CA GLU A 50 17.25 6.19 -21.75
C GLU A 50 15.77 6.51 -21.95
N THR A 51 15.19 7.42 -21.17
CA THR A 51 14.29 8.51 -21.62
C THR A 51 13.55 9.14 -20.45
N GLY A 52 13.52 10.48 -20.44
CA GLY A 52 12.87 11.28 -19.42
C GLY A 52 11.37 11.01 -19.32
N HIS A 53 10.99 10.14 -18.38
CA HIS A 53 9.63 10.09 -17.87
C HIS A 53 9.37 11.37 -17.07
N ARG A 54 8.94 12.43 -17.75
CA ARG A 54 8.44 13.64 -17.08
C ARG A 54 7.20 13.26 -16.29
N VAL A 55 7.16 13.66 -15.01
CA VAL A 55 5.98 13.52 -14.15
C VAL A 55 4.81 14.27 -14.81
N GLY A 56 3.98 13.53 -15.54
CA GLY A 56 2.84 14.08 -16.27
C GLY A 56 1.84 14.73 -15.32
N ALA A 57 1.01 15.65 -15.82
CA ALA A 57 0.03 16.39 -15.02
C ALA A 57 -0.87 15.48 -14.17
N ARG A 58 -1.23 14.30 -14.70
CA ARG A 58 -2.02 13.28 -13.99
C ARG A 58 -1.31 12.72 -12.74
N HIS A 59 0.01 12.54 -12.79
CA HIS A 59 0.79 12.08 -11.62
C HIS A 59 0.86 13.17 -10.54
N ARG A 60 0.95 14.44 -10.94
CA ARG A 60 0.93 15.57 -10.00
C ARG A 60 -0.43 15.74 -9.34
N ALA A 61 -1.52 15.65 -10.12
CA ALA A 61 -2.88 15.71 -9.57
C ALA A 61 -3.13 14.60 -8.56
N TRP A 62 -2.65 13.38 -8.87
CA TRP A 62 -2.72 12.25 -7.93
C TRP A 62 -1.87 12.49 -6.68
N LEU A 63 -0.65 13.02 -6.83
CA LEU A 63 0.22 13.33 -5.69
C LEU A 63 -0.36 14.42 -4.79
N VAL A 64 -0.92 15.50 -5.37
CA VAL A 64 -1.61 16.55 -4.62
C VAL A 64 -2.79 15.96 -3.85
N TRP A 65 -3.61 15.13 -4.52
CA TRP A 65 -4.72 14.46 -3.85
C TRP A 65 -4.24 13.56 -2.71
N ALA A 66 -3.21 12.75 -2.93
CA ALA A 66 -2.65 11.87 -1.91
C ALA A 66 -2.08 12.63 -0.71
N VAL A 67 -1.40 13.76 -0.95
CA VAL A 67 -0.87 14.64 0.10
C VAL A 67 -2.00 15.33 0.86
N CYS A 68 -3.00 15.89 0.18
CA CYS A 68 -4.16 16.51 0.82
C CYS A 68 -4.96 15.49 1.64
N PHE A 69 -5.20 14.30 1.08
CA PHE A 69 -5.93 13.23 1.74
C PHE A 69 -5.18 12.72 2.99
N GLY A 70 -3.89 12.41 2.85
CA GLY A 70 -3.06 11.99 3.98
C GLY A 70 -2.89 13.08 5.03
N GLY A 71 -2.78 14.35 4.62
CA GLY A 71 -2.72 15.49 5.53
C GLY A 71 -4.03 15.67 6.31
N TRP A 72 -5.18 15.54 5.65
CA TRP A 72 -6.49 15.55 6.32
C TRP A 72 -6.62 14.38 7.30
N GLU A 73 -6.21 13.17 6.90
CA GLU A 73 -6.27 11.99 7.74
C GLU A 73 -5.39 12.14 9.00
N LEU A 74 -4.18 12.67 8.84
CA LEU A 74 -3.28 12.96 9.97
C LEU A 74 -3.90 14.02 10.90
N THR A 75 -4.48 15.06 10.32
CA THR A 75 -5.11 16.16 11.08
C THR A 75 -6.32 15.64 11.86
N ALA A 76 -7.17 14.82 11.23
CA ALA A 76 -8.31 14.18 11.89
C ALA A 76 -7.85 13.28 13.05
N LEU A 77 -6.76 12.53 12.87
CA LEU A 77 -6.17 11.73 13.95
C LEU A 77 -5.71 12.60 15.14
N PHE A 78 -5.03 13.71 14.89
CA PHE A 78 -4.56 14.61 15.96
C PHE A 78 -5.69 15.38 16.65
N LEU A 79 -6.75 15.73 15.93
CA LEU A 79 -7.92 16.42 16.47
C LEU A 79 -8.94 15.47 17.12
N GLY A 80 -8.74 14.15 17.01
CA GLY A 80 -9.68 13.15 17.51
C GLY A 80 -11.00 13.11 16.72
N GLU A 81 -10.97 13.55 15.46
CA GLU A 81 -12.12 13.55 14.57
C GLU A 81 -12.25 12.24 13.79
N LEU A 82 -13.43 12.04 13.19
CA LEU A 82 -13.73 10.86 12.38
C LEU A 82 -12.82 10.83 11.14
N SER A 83 -11.90 9.87 11.07
CA SER A 83 -11.01 9.67 9.93
C SER A 83 -11.53 8.59 8.99
N PHE A 84 -11.06 8.60 7.75
CA PHE A 84 -11.41 7.54 6.79
C PHE A 84 -10.95 6.15 7.25
N SER A 85 -9.79 6.04 7.91
CA SER A 85 -9.32 4.78 8.50
C SER A 85 -10.26 4.25 9.59
N LEU A 86 -10.84 5.14 10.42
CA LEU A 86 -11.84 4.76 11.42
C LEU A 86 -13.16 4.30 10.76
N LEU A 87 -13.56 4.96 9.67
CA LEU A 87 -14.73 4.54 8.89
C LEU A 87 -14.53 3.18 8.20
N LEU A 88 -13.30 2.87 7.82
CA LEU A 88 -12.93 1.59 7.20
C LEU A 88 -12.77 0.46 8.21
N ASP A 89 -12.54 0.75 9.49
CA ASP A 89 -12.31 -0.26 10.51
C ASP A 89 -13.40 -1.35 10.57
N PRO A 90 -14.71 -1.04 10.63
CA PRO A 90 -15.76 -2.08 10.63
C PRO A 90 -15.82 -2.87 9.31
N VAL A 91 -15.41 -2.26 8.19
CA VAL A 91 -15.32 -2.95 6.90
C VAL A 91 -14.15 -3.93 6.91
N LEU A 92 -13.02 -3.54 7.51
CA LEU A 92 -11.83 -4.36 7.64
C LEU A 92 -11.99 -5.46 8.70
N GLU A 93 -12.92 -5.36 9.64
CA GLU A 93 -13.25 -6.46 10.55
C GLU A 93 -13.78 -7.71 9.82
N ILE A 94 -14.41 -7.52 8.66
CA ILE A 94 -14.95 -8.60 7.84
C ILE A 94 -13.81 -9.27 7.06
N TYR A 95 -13.44 -10.50 7.44
CA TYR A 95 -12.33 -11.27 6.85
C TYR A 95 -12.27 -11.24 5.30
N PRO A 96 -13.36 -11.53 4.54
CA PRO A 96 -13.29 -11.49 3.08
C PRO A 96 -13.00 -10.08 2.53
N LEU A 97 -13.45 -9.02 3.20
CA LEU A 97 -13.15 -7.64 2.80
C LEU A 97 -11.70 -7.27 3.14
N ARG A 98 -11.18 -7.74 4.27
CA ARG A 98 -9.76 -7.61 4.63
C ARG A 98 -8.85 -8.28 3.60
N LEU A 99 -9.20 -9.49 3.18
CA LEU A 99 -8.48 -10.22 2.13
C LEU A 99 -8.53 -9.46 0.80
N ALA A 100 -9.69 -8.91 0.43
CA ALA A 100 -9.83 -8.09 -0.78
C ALA A 100 -8.98 -6.81 -0.70
N GLY A 101 -8.92 -6.17 0.47
CA GLY A 101 -8.08 -5.00 0.74
C GLY A 101 -6.59 -5.31 0.56
N TRP A 102 -6.11 -6.43 1.12
CA TRP A 102 -4.75 -6.92 0.90
C TRP A 102 -4.46 -7.22 -0.57
N GLY A 103 -5.41 -7.87 -1.28
CA GLY A 103 -5.29 -8.14 -2.71
C GLY A 103 -5.19 -6.86 -3.55
N LEU A 104 -6.03 -5.88 -3.26
CA LEU A 104 -5.99 -4.56 -3.89
C LEU A 104 -4.65 -3.86 -3.63
N TRP A 105 -4.15 -3.87 -2.39
CA TRP A 105 -2.87 -3.27 -2.02
C TRP A 105 -1.70 -3.91 -2.76
N LEU A 106 -1.61 -5.24 -2.77
CA LEU A 106 -0.59 -5.98 -3.50
C LEU A 106 -0.68 -5.75 -5.02
N SER A 107 -1.89 -5.69 -5.55
CA SER A 107 -2.10 -5.40 -6.98
C SER A 107 -1.63 -3.99 -7.34
N ALA A 108 -1.93 -2.99 -6.50
CA ALA A 108 -1.50 -1.61 -6.70
C ALA A 108 0.03 -1.49 -6.63
N GLY A 109 0.67 -2.13 -5.65
CA GLY A 109 2.13 -2.21 -5.56
C GLY A 109 2.76 -2.87 -6.79
N TRP A 110 2.18 -3.97 -7.26
CA TRP A 110 2.64 -4.65 -8.48
C TRP A 110 2.48 -3.77 -9.73
N LEU A 111 1.37 -3.03 -9.85
CA LEU A 111 1.15 -2.07 -10.95
C LEU A 111 2.19 -0.97 -10.97
N LEU A 112 2.70 -0.54 -9.81
CA LEU A 112 3.74 0.48 -9.69
C LEU A 112 5.12 -0.05 -10.07
N VAL A 113 5.44 -1.31 -9.73
CA VAL A 113 6.76 -1.91 -9.99
C VAL A 113 6.90 -2.47 -11.41
N ARG A 114 5.81 -2.92 -12.03
CA ARG A 114 5.86 -3.53 -13.38
C ARG A 114 5.93 -2.53 -14.53
N ARG A 115 5.81 -1.23 -14.24
CA ARG A 115 5.94 -0.14 -15.20
C ARG A 115 7.37 0.36 -15.20
#